data_AF-A0A2V2RI28-F1
#
_entry.id   AF-A0A2V2RI28-F1
#
_cell.length_a   1.000
_cell.length_b   1.000
_cell.length_c   1.000
_cell.angle_alpha   90.00
_cell.angle_beta   90.00
_cell.angle_gamma   90.00
#
_symmetry.space_group_name_H-M   'P 1'
#
loop_
_entity.id
_entity.type
_entity.pdbx_description
1 polymer ?
#
loop_
_entity_poly.entity_id
_entity_poly.type
_entity_poly.pdbx_seq_one_letter_code
_entity_poly.pdbx_strand_id
1 'polypeptide(L)'
;MQKAAEINLSTWRDSRRLVRTNAKWFAAAFALCAGLSAVFASWLPLQLSIVSLFLFAGPHNWFEFRYFLSRLPLRFGRSRPFFLIAFSGIGLLTASYLALPLLYNLSFWPGGDWSIALAIWNTSMLLWIAVLVHLRGRQKRTGYWSLAFPVAFLLVSINWMGPQLFSLLIVYVHPLIALWFLDRHLRRTRPEWLATYRRGLCILPLLILGMYWQLNTAAPIADDNGLFWRITQHAGSELLPNVSSHLLVSVHVFLEMLHYGVWIVALTVIGGANRFWQIKSIPLARHERGFPRLIAAMLAVALIAVILLWVGFAMDYPATRDLYFSIAMAHVLAEAPFLMRML
;
A
#
# COMPACT_ATOMS: atom_id res chain seq x y z
N MET A 1 -33.21 2.36 21.30
CA MET A 1 -31.84 1.89 21.61
C MET A 1 -31.74 0.40 21.28
N GLN A 2 -31.56 0.05 20.00
CA GLN A 2 -31.45 -1.34 19.56
C GLN A 2 -30.01 -1.85 19.78
N LYS A 3 -29.89 -2.97 20.51
CA LYS A 3 -28.65 -3.74 20.70
C LYS A 3 -27.90 -3.84 19.37
N ALA A 4 -26.67 -3.30 19.35
CA ALA A 4 -25.71 -3.62 18.31
C ALA A 4 -25.63 -5.15 18.24
N ALA A 5 -25.94 -5.72 17.07
CA ALA A 5 -25.73 -7.12 16.82
C ALA A 5 -24.27 -7.45 17.17
N GLU A 6 -24.08 -8.15 18.29
CA GLU A 6 -22.83 -8.77 18.64
C GLU A 6 -22.43 -9.62 17.44
N ILE A 7 -21.42 -9.15 16.70
CA ILE A 7 -20.66 -10.03 15.84
C ILE A 7 -20.24 -11.17 16.76
N ASN A 8 -20.77 -12.37 16.53
CA ASN A 8 -20.48 -13.52 17.35
C ASN A 8 -18.99 -13.85 17.20
N LEU A 9 -18.18 -13.29 18.10
CA LEU A 9 -16.72 -13.39 18.15
C LEU A 9 -16.26 -14.71 18.79
N SER A 10 -17.19 -15.53 19.29
CA SER A 10 -16.89 -16.83 19.90
C SER A 10 -16.19 -17.77 18.90
N THR A 11 -16.55 -17.73 17.62
CA THR A 11 -15.89 -18.53 16.56
C THR A 11 -14.43 -18.15 16.28
N TRP A 12 -13.96 -17.01 16.79
CA TRP A 12 -12.54 -16.61 16.76
C TRP A 12 -11.79 -16.94 18.06
N ARG A 13 -12.49 -17.16 19.18
CA ARG A 13 -11.88 -17.52 20.47
C ARG A 13 -11.42 -18.97 20.52
N ASP A 14 -12.16 -19.92 19.94
CA ASP A 14 -11.80 -21.35 20.02
C ASP A 14 -10.56 -21.73 19.21
N SER A 15 -10.21 -20.95 18.19
CA SER A 15 -8.96 -21.11 17.44
C SER A 15 -7.68 -20.73 18.23
N ARG A 16 -7.81 -20.20 19.46
CA ARG A 16 -6.64 -19.88 20.32
C ARG A 16 -5.89 -21.11 20.82
N ARG A 17 -6.51 -22.30 20.83
CA ARG A 17 -5.87 -23.51 21.37
C ARG A 17 -4.98 -24.26 20.38
N LEU A 18 -5.13 -24.07 19.07
CA LEU A 18 -4.63 -25.06 18.11
C LEU A 18 -3.28 -24.77 17.44
N VAL A 19 -2.71 -23.56 17.55
CA VAL A 19 -1.32 -23.35 17.12
C VAL A 19 -0.66 -22.31 18.03
N ARG A 20 -0.04 -22.78 19.11
CA ARG A 20 0.91 -22.00 19.92
C ARG A 20 2.22 -21.86 19.14
N THR A 21 2.15 -21.34 17.91
CA THR A 21 3.31 -21.00 17.10
C THR A 21 4.12 -19.99 17.89
N ASN A 22 5.34 -20.39 18.22
CA ASN A 22 6.25 -19.65 19.07
C ASN A 22 6.55 -18.28 18.44
N ALA A 23 6.45 -17.19 19.21
CA ALA A 23 6.84 -15.86 18.75
C ALA A 23 8.29 -15.83 18.22
N LYS A 24 9.15 -16.75 18.70
CA LYS A 24 10.50 -16.96 18.17
C LYS A 24 10.52 -17.39 16.69
N TRP A 25 9.62 -18.28 16.27
CA TRP A 25 9.50 -18.70 14.87
C TRP A 25 9.03 -17.54 13.98
N PHE A 26 8.06 -16.76 14.46
CA PHE A 26 7.65 -15.54 13.77
C PHE A 26 8.82 -14.55 13.62
N ALA A 27 9.61 -14.33 14.68
CA ALA A 27 10.79 -13.48 14.64
C ALA A 27 11.82 -13.96 13.62
N ALA A 28 12.15 -15.26 13.66
CA ALA A 28 13.12 -15.88 12.77
C ALA A 28 12.66 -15.79 11.30
N ALA A 29 11.38 -16.08 11.03
CA ALA A 29 10.81 -15.96 9.69
C ALA A 29 10.82 -14.51 9.20
N PHE A 30 10.41 -13.55 10.04
CA PHE A 30 10.45 -12.12 9.69
C PHE A 30 11.87 -11.66 9.36
N ALA A 31 12.84 -11.97 10.24
CA ALA A 31 14.24 -11.59 10.05
C ALA A 31 14.85 -12.24 8.81
N LEU A 32 14.58 -13.53 8.58
CA LEU A 32 15.04 -14.25 7.40
C LEU A 32 14.45 -13.66 6.12
N CYS A 33 13.13 -13.44 6.06
CA CYS A 33 12.49 -12.84 4.88
C CYS A 33 13.02 -11.43 4.60
N ALA A 34 13.16 -10.58 5.63
CA ALA A 34 13.70 -9.24 5.47
C ALA A 34 15.17 -9.27 5.01
N GLY A 35 16.00 -10.11 5.64
CA GLY A 35 17.42 -10.27 5.27
C GLY A 35 17.59 -10.79 3.84
N LEU A 36 16.87 -11.84 3.45
CA LEU A 36 16.89 -12.36 2.08
C LEU A 36 16.41 -11.30 1.07
N SER A 37 15.34 -10.57 1.39
CA SER A 37 14.84 -9.51 0.50
C SER A 37 15.90 -8.42 0.29
N ALA A 38 16.60 -8.01 1.35
CA ALA A 38 17.69 -7.03 1.25
C ALA A 38 18.86 -7.57 0.42
N VAL A 39 19.29 -8.81 0.66
CA VAL A 39 20.39 -9.45 -0.10
C VAL A 39 20.05 -9.55 -1.59
N PHE A 40 18.88 -10.07 -1.94
CA PHE A 40 18.48 -10.21 -3.34
C PHE A 40 18.26 -8.85 -4.01
N ALA A 41 17.67 -7.88 -3.30
CA ALA A 41 17.49 -6.54 -3.85
C ALA A 41 18.81 -5.82 -4.11
N SER A 42 19.82 -6.00 -3.23
CA SER A 42 21.16 -5.46 -3.46
C SER A 42 21.91 -6.16 -4.59
N TRP A 43 21.75 -7.48 -4.73
CA TRP A 43 22.51 -8.27 -5.70
C TRP A 43 21.96 -8.16 -7.13
N LEU A 44 20.65 -8.28 -7.29
CA LEU A 44 19.97 -8.32 -8.59
C LEU A 44 18.74 -7.39 -8.61
N PRO A 45 18.93 -6.07 -8.40
CA PRO A 45 17.82 -5.12 -8.20
C PRO A 45 16.85 -5.07 -9.38
N LEU A 46 17.37 -5.05 -10.61
CA LEU A 46 16.54 -4.98 -11.82
C LEU A 46 15.73 -6.26 -12.02
N GLN A 47 16.37 -7.42 -11.94
CA GLN A 47 15.71 -8.71 -12.12
C GLN A 47 14.66 -8.92 -11.02
N LEU A 48 14.99 -8.58 -9.78
CA LEU A 48 14.04 -8.69 -8.68
C LEU A 48 12.88 -7.71 -8.83
N SER A 49 13.12 -6.46 -9.28
CA SER A 49 12.05 -5.50 -9.61
C SER A 49 11.10 -6.09 -10.66
N ILE A 50 11.65 -6.67 -11.73
CA ILE A 50 10.86 -7.23 -12.83
C ILE A 50 10.03 -8.43 -12.36
N VAL A 51 10.68 -9.40 -11.71
CA VAL A 51 10.03 -10.63 -11.26
C VAL A 51 8.99 -10.34 -10.17
N SER A 52 9.30 -9.45 -9.23
CA SER A 52 8.38 -9.13 -8.14
C SER A 52 7.13 -8.40 -8.64
N LEU A 53 7.29 -7.42 -9.54
CA LEU A 53 6.14 -6.77 -10.15
C LEU A 53 5.33 -7.75 -11.02
N PHE A 54 5.99 -8.53 -11.88
CA PHE A 54 5.32 -9.56 -12.70
C PHE A 54 4.45 -10.49 -11.85
N LEU A 55 5.03 -11.08 -10.81
CA LEU A 55 4.37 -12.12 -10.03
C LEU A 55 3.37 -11.56 -9.03
N PHE A 56 3.69 -10.44 -8.38
CA PHE A 56 3.01 -10.02 -7.16
C PHE A 56 2.16 -8.75 -7.34
N ALA A 57 2.32 -7.97 -8.41
CA ALA A 57 1.55 -6.74 -8.62
C ALA A 57 0.03 -6.97 -8.66
N GLY A 58 -0.42 -7.93 -9.45
CA GLY A 58 -1.83 -8.31 -9.49
C GLY A 58 -2.29 -8.91 -8.15
N PRO A 59 -1.65 -10.01 -7.67
CA PRO A 59 -2.10 -10.67 -6.46
C PRO A 59 -2.17 -9.77 -5.24
N HIS A 60 -1.16 -8.92 -4.94
CA HIS A 60 -1.22 -8.09 -3.75
C HIS A 60 -2.44 -7.16 -3.77
N ASN A 61 -2.75 -6.53 -4.91
CA ASN A 61 -3.94 -5.69 -5.08
C ASN A 61 -5.23 -6.45 -4.79
N TRP A 62 -5.31 -7.70 -5.25
CA TRP A 62 -6.47 -8.54 -4.97
C TRP A 62 -6.59 -8.89 -3.48
N PHE A 63 -5.48 -9.28 -2.84
CA PHE A 63 -5.43 -9.58 -1.40
C PHE A 63 -5.79 -8.37 -0.55
N GLU A 64 -5.24 -7.21 -0.90
CA GLU A 64 -5.52 -5.92 -0.27
C GLU A 64 -6.98 -5.51 -0.43
N PHE A 65 -7.50 -5.51 -1.66
CA PHE A 65 -8.89 -5.18 -1.94
C PHE A 65 -9.85 -6.09 -1.17
N ARG A 66 -9.57 -7.39 -1.18
CA ARG A 66 -10.33 -8.37 -0.39
C ARG A 66 -10.27 -8.07 1.10
N TYR A 67 -9.10 -7.71 1.61
CA TYR A 67 -8.91 -7.34 3.00
C TYR A 67 -9.75 -6.11 3.36
N PHE A 68 -9.76 -5.08 2.52
CA PHE A 68 -10.59 -3.89 2.68
C PHE A 68 -12.09 -4.18 2.68
N LEU A 69 -12.56 -5.03 1.76
CA LEU A 69 -13.96 -5.49 1.76
C LEU A 69 -14.33 -6.17 3.10
N SER A 70 -13.42 -6.95 3.69
CA SER A 70 -13.64 -7.59 5.00
C SER A 70 -13.77 -6.58 6.15
N ARG A 71 -13.27 -5.35 5.97
CA ARG A 71 -13.33 -4.29 6.97
C ARG A 71 -14.52 -3.37 6.80
N LEU A 72 -15.25 -3.40 5.69
CA LEU A 72 -16.42 -2.54 5.48
C LEU A 72 -17.55 -2.84 6.48
N PRO A 73 -18.24 -1.80 6.99
CA PRO A 73 -19.37 -2.01 7.88
C PRO A 73 -20.59 -2.45 7.06
N LEU A 74 -21.48 -3.23 7.69
CA LEU A 74 -22.79 -3.56 7.11
C LEU A 74 -23.70 -2.33 6.93
N ARG A 75 -23.58 -1.36 7.85
CA ARG A 75 -24.32 -0.09 7.81
C ARG A 75 -23.36 1.04 8.12
N PHE A 76 -23.32 2.04 7.24
CA PHE A 76 -22.41 3.18 7.39
C PHE A 76 -22.78 4.09 8.57
N GLY A 77 -24.07 4.27 8.88
CA GLY A 77 -24.54 5.03 10.03
C GLY A 77 -23.87 6.41 10.17
N ARG A 78 -23.35 6.73 11.36
CA ARG A 78 -22.59 7.96 11.62
C ARG A 78 -21.28 8.09 10.82
N SER A 79 -20.78 7.00 10.24
CA SER A 79 -19.59 7.01 9.38
C SER A 79 -19.91 7.30 7.91
N ARG A 80 -21.18 7.49 7.53
CA ARG A 80 -21.58 7.82 6.14
C ARG A 80 -20.78 8.98 5.53
N PRO A 81 -20.63 10.17 6.17
CA PRO A 81 -19.87 11.27 5.56
C PRO A 81 -18.40 10.89 5.33
N PHE A 82 -17.80 10.14 6.26
CA PHE A 82 -16.43 9.65 6.11
C PHE A 82 -16.28 8.74 4.89
N PHE A 83 -17.16 7.73 4.73
CA PHE A 83 -17.09 6.82 3.59
C PHE A 83 -17.41 7.47 2.25
N LEU A 84 -18.38 8.41 2.24
CA LEU A 84 -18.69 9.16 1.03
C LEU A 84 -17.48 9.97 0.55
N ILE A 85 -16.83 10.71 1.45
CA ILE A 85 -15.64 11.51 1.13
C ILE A 85 -14.45 10.60 0.81
N ALA A 86 -14.29 9.46 1.49
CA ALA A 86 -13.23 8.51 1.20
C ALA A 86 -13.36 7.93 -0.22
N PHE A 87 -14.52 7.37 -0.57
CA PHE A 87 -14.72 6.76 -1.88
C PHE A 87 -14.75 7.79 -3.02
N SER A 88 -15.36 8.96 -2.80
CA SER A 88 -15.35 10.03 -3.81
C SER A 88 -13.94 10.54 -4.03
N GLY A 89 -13.14 10.71 -2.96
CA GLY A 89 -11.75 11.15 -3.09
C GLY A 89 -10.87 10.12 -3.79
N ILE A 90 -11.00 8.82 -3.48
CA ILE A 90 -10.31 7.76 -4.23
C ILE A 90 -10.65 7.87 -5.72
N GLY A 91 -11.94 7.89 -6.08
CA GLY A 91 -12.36 7.97 -7.48
C GLY A 91 -11.86 9.23 -8.20
N LEU A 92 -12.06 10.41 -7.61
CA LEU A 92 -11.70 11.70 -8.22
C LEU A 92 -10.18 11.89 -8.31
N LEU A 93 -9.42 11.54 -7.27
CA LEU A 93 -7.95 11.67 -7.27
C LEU A 93 -7.31 10.65 -8.21
N THR A 94 -7.81 9.42 -8.28
CA THR A 94 -7.34 8.45 -9.28
C THR A 94 -7.64 8.95 -10.69
N ALA A 95 -8.87 9.38 -10.97
CA ALA A 95 -9.24 9.87 -12.29
C ALA A 95 -8.42 11.10 -12.71
N SER A 96 -8.19 12.05 -11.79
CA SER A 96 -7.37 13.22 -12.08
C SER A 96 -5.89 12.86 -12.26
N TYR A 97 -5.36 11.89 -11.52
CA TYR A 97 -4.00 11.39 -11.70
C TYR A 97 -3.81 10.76 -13.09
N LEU A 98 -4.75 9.89 -13.51
CA LEU A 98 -4.77 9.28 -14.84
C LEU A 98 -4.90 10.32 -15.96
N ALA A 99 -5.55 11.44 -15.69
CA ALA A 99 -5.69 12.53 -16.65
C ALA A 99 -4.38 13.32 -16.85
N LEU A 100 -3.45 13.37 -15.89
CA LEU A 100 -2.23 14.19 -16.01
C LEU A 100 -1.39 13.81 -17.25
N PRO A 101 -1.01 12.53 -17.47
CA PRO A 101 -0.24 12.16 -18.66
C PRO A 101 -1.03 12.38 -19.96
N LEU A 102 -2.36 12.18 -19.93
CA LEU A 102 -3.21 12.42 -21.09
C LEU A 102 -3.22 13.90 -21.48
N LEU A 103 -3.42 14.80 -20.52
CA LEU A 103 -3.42 16.24 -20.74
C LEU A 103 -2.05 16.76 -21.18
N TYR A 104 -0.97 16.18 -20.64
CA TYR A 104 0.39 16.46 -21.07
C TYR A 104 0.60 16.09 -22.54
N ASN A 105 0.21 14.86 -22.94
CA ASN A 105 0.37 14.38 -24.32
C ASN A 105 -0.49 15.16 -25.33
N LEU A 106 -1.63 15.70 -24.91
CA LEU A 106 -2.48 16.56 -25.74
C LEU A 106 -1.94 18.00 -25.88
N SER A 107 -0.70 18.26 -25.42
CA SER A 107 -0.01 19.55 -25.55
C SER A 107 -0.76 20.73 -24.91
N PHE A 108 -1.60 20.47 -23.91
CA PHE A 108 -2.29 21.55 -23.18
C PHE A 108 -1.33 22.38 -22.32
N TRP A 109 -0.11 21.91 -22.07
CA TRP A 109 0.78 22.39 -21.01
C TRP A 109 2.12 22.92 -21.57
N PRO A 110 2.40 24.24 -21.53
CA PRO A 110 3.76 24.76 -21.65
C PRO A 110 4.73 24.17 -20.60
N GLY A 111 6.02 24.18 -20.90
CA GLY A 111 7.09 23.41 -20.22
C GLY A 111 7.33 23.62 -18.71
N GLY A 112 6.51 24.39 -18.01
CA GLY A 112 6.53 24.54 -16.54
C GLY A 112 5.31 23.97 -15.81
N ASP A 113 4.25 23.59 -16.54
CA ASP A 113 2.95 23.31 -15.95
C ASP A 113 2.88 21.93 -15.27
N TRP A 114 3.77 20.99 -15.63
CA TRP A 114 3.77 19.64 -15.05
C TRP A 114 4.02 19.65 -13.54
N SER A 115 5.02 20.42 -13.08
CA SER A 115 5.33 20.56 -11.66
C SER A 115 4.17 21.17 -10.89
N ILE A 116 3.51 22.19 -11.48
CA ILE A 116 2.37 22.88 -10.87
C ILE A 116 1.19 21.91 -10.76
N ALA A 117 0.87 21.19 -11.83
CA ALA A 117 -0.23 20.23 -11.83
C ALA A 117 0.00 19.09 -10.82
N LEU A 118 1.23 18.59 -10.73
CA LEU A 118 1.61 17.58 -9.73
C LEU A 118 1.49 18.16 -8.30
N ALA A 119 1.95 19.39 -8.08
CA ALA A 119 1.81 20.07 -6.79
C ALA A 119 0.34 20.26 -6.38
N ILE A 120 -0.53 20.63 -7.32
CA ILE A 120 -1.98 20.76 -7.11
C ILE A 120 -2.61 19.40 -6.78
N TRP A 121 -2.23 18.35 -7.51
CA TRP A 121 -2.74 17.00 -7.25
C TRP A 121 -2.35 16.52 -5.85
N ASN A 122 -1.07 16.64 -5.49
CA ASN A 122 -0.55 16.29 -4.16
C ASN A 122 -1.22 17.13 -3.06
N THR A 123 -1.44 18.42 -3.29
CA THR A 123 -2.16 19.29 -2.35
C THR A 123 -3.59 18.80 -2.12
N SER A 124 -4.29 18.44 -3.20
CA SER A 124 -5.66 17.90 -3.13
C SER A 124 -5.70 16.59 -2.35
N MET A 125 -4.72 15.69 -2.60
CA MET A 125 -4.57 14.45 -1.85
C MET A 125 -4.34 14.70 -0.35
N LEU A 126 -3.42 15.60 0.02
CA LEU A 126 -3.13 15.92 1.43
C LEU A 126 -4.32 16.53 2.16
N LEU A 127 -5.03 17.46 1.52
CA LEU A 127 -6.23 18.06 2.09
C LEU A 127 -7.36 17.03 2.23
N TRP A 128 -7.52 16.14 1.26
CA TRP A 128 -8.45 15.02 1.36
C TRP A 128 -8.13 14.10 2.55
N ILE A 129 -6.86 13.72 2.71
CA ILE A 129 -6.39 12.94 3.87
C ILE A 129 -6.68 13.68 5.19
N ALA A 130 -6.40 14.98 5.27
CA ALA A 130 -6.65 15.78 6.47
C ALA A 130 -8.14 15.81 6.84
N VAL A 131 -9.02 15.96 5.85
CA VAL A 131 -10.48 15.89 6.04
C VAL A 131 -10.89 14.52 6.56
N LEU A 132 -10.35 13.43 6.02
CA LEU A 132 -10.64 12.08 6.51
C LEU A 132 -10.20 11.88 7.96
N VAL A 133 -8.99 12.34 8.33
CA VAL A 133 -8.50 12.29 9.72
C VAL A 133 -9.42 13.10 10.63
N HIS A 134 -9.81 14.31 10.22
CA HIS A 134 -10.71 15.16 10.99
C HIS A 134 -12.09 14.50 11.21
N LEU A 135 -12.70 13.97 10.14
CA LEU A 135 -14.00 13.29 10.21
C LEU A 135 -13.93 12.02 11.08
N ARG A 136 -12.85 11.27 10.97
CA ARG A 136 -12.59 10.11 11.83
C ARG A 136 -12.43 10.53 13.28
N GLY A 137 -11.70 11.61 13.51
CA GLY A 137 -11.50 12.23 14.81
C GLY A 137 -12.82 12.62 15.49
N ARG A 138 -13.74 13.26 14.76
CA ARG A 138 -15.07 13.62 15.30
C ARG A 138 -15.92 12.41 15.74
N GLN A 139 -15.63 11.21 15.24
CA GLN A 139 -16.30 9.99 15.68
C GLN A 139 -15.73 9.45 17.00
N LYS A 140 -14.51 9.85 17.39
CA LYS A 140 -13.85 9.46 18.64
C LYS A 140 -13.87 10.60 19.63
N ARG A 141 -14.32 10.34 20.86
CA ARG A 141 -14.41 11.37 21.92
C ARG A 141 -13.06 11.80 22.52
N THR A 142 -11.94 11.31 22.01
CA THR A 142 -10.62 11.51 22.62
C THR A 142 -9.66 12.15 21.62
N GLY A 143 -9.16 13.35 21.92
CA GLY A 143 -8.03 13.99 21.22
C GLY A 143 -8.35 15.23 20.36
N TYR A 144 -7.34 16.09 20.18
CA TYR A 144 -7.39 17.28 19.31
C TYR A 144 -7.06 16.92 17.86
N TRP A 145 -8.03 16.33 17.15
CA TRP A 145 -7.86 15.91 15.76
C TRP A 145 -7.75 17.07 14.75
N SER A 146 -7.94 18.32 15.20
CA SER A 146 -7.71 19.53 14.40
C SER A 146 -6.25 19.72 14.00
N LEU A 147 -5.30 19.12 14.74
CA LEU A 147 -3.87 19.13 14.39
C LEU A 147 -3.56 18.49 13.03
N ALA A 148 -4.49 17.72 12.46
CA ALA A 148 -4.36 17.18 11.11
C ALA A 148 -4.18 18.28 10.05
N PHE A 149 -4.84 19.44 10.20
CA PHE A 149 -4.76 20.52 9.22
C PHE A 149 -3.42 21.25 9.25
N PRO A 150 -2.88 21.71 10.42
CA PRO A 150 -1.53 22.27 10.47
C PRO A 150 -0.46 21.34 9.89
N VAL A 151 -0.52 20.04 10.20
CA VAL A 151 0.41 19.05 9.63
C VAL A 151 0.22 18.93 8.11
N ALA A 152 -1.02 18.88 7.63
CA ALA A 152 -1.29 18.83 6.20
C ALA A 152 -0.79 20.09 5.47
N PHE A 153 -0.99 21.28 6.02
CA PHE A 153 -0.47 22.53 5.44
C PHE A 153 1.06 22.58 5.43
N LEU A 154 1.72 22.07 6.47
CA LEU A 154 3.19 21.93 6.46
C LEU A 154 3.65 20.99 5.34
N LEU A 155 2.97 19.84 5.17
CA LEU A 155 3.27 18.90 4.08
C LEU A 155 2.97 19.50 2.70
N VAL A 156 1.92 20.31 2.58
CA VAL A 156 1.61 21.06 1.36
C VAL A 156 2.77 22.02 1.04
N SER A 157 3.28 22.77 2.02
CA SER A 157 4.44 23.64 1.81
C SER A 157 5.65 22.86 1.30
N ILE A 158 5.96 21.70 1.90
CA ILE A 158 7.07 20.82 1.45
C ILE A 158 6.81 20.33 0.02
N ASN A 159 5.58 19.93 -0.30
CA ASN A 159 5.21 19.52 -1.65
C ASN A 159 5.43 20.63 -2.69
N TRP A 160 5.09 21.88 -2.38
CA TRP A 160 5.32 23.00 -3.29
C TRP A 160 6.81 23.35 -3.46
N MET A 161 7.68 22.98 -2.52
CA MET A 161 9.14 23.14 -2.67
C MET A 161 9.74 22.15 -3.69
N GLY A 162 9.10 20.99 -3.90
CA GLY A 162 9.61 19.95 -4.79
C GLY A 162 8.58 18.86 -5.03
N PRO A 163 7.60 19.06 -5.92
CA PRO A 163 6.44 18.16 -6.05
C PRO A 163 6.84 16.78 -6.58
N GLN A 164 7.85 16.69 -7.42
CA GLN A 164 8.42 15.42 -7.89
C GLN A 164 9.10 14.66 -6.74
N LEU A 165 9.93 15.34 -5.93
CA LEU A 165 10.57 14.75 -4.76
C LEU A 165 9.55 14.32 -3.70
N PHE A 166 8.47 15.09 -3.53
CA PHE A 166 7.37 14.72 -2.63
C PHE A 166 6.64 13.46 -3.12
N SER A 167 6.40 13.37 -4.43
CA SER A 167 5.80 12.18 -5.04
C SER A 167 6.71 10.96 -4.90
N LEU A 168 8.02 11.14 -5.11
CA LEU A 168 9.03 10.11 -4.88
C LEU A 168 9.05 9.66 -3.40
N LEU A 169 8.98 10.60 -2.46
CA LEU A 169 8.89 10.29 -1.04
C LEU A 169 7.67 9.39 -0.74
N ILE A 170 6.51 9.67 -1.36
CA ILE A 170 5.32 8.81 -1.22
C ILE A 170 5.60 7.41 -1.74
N VAL A 171 6.28 7.25 -2.88
CA VAL A 171 6.66 5.92 -3.42
C VAL A 171 7.48 5.11 -2.42
N TYR A 172 8.40 5.73 -1.68
CA TYR A 172 9.19 5.03 -0.65
C TYR A 172 8.43 4.83 0.67
N VAL A 173 7.48 5.70 1.01
CA VAL A 173 6.72 5.62 2.26
C VAL A 173 5.55 4.63 2.16
N HIS A 174 4.88 4.55 1.01
CA HIS A 174 3.72 3.68 0.78
C HIS A 174 3.96 2.22 1.19
N PRO A 175 5.08 1.56 0.80
CA PRO A 175 5.32 0.17 1.15
C PRO A 175 5.29 -0.09 2.67
N LEU A 176 5.69 0.91 3.47
CA LEU A 176 5.70 0.85 4.94
C LEU A 176 4.29 0.86 5.54
N ILE A 177 3.28 1.32 4.81
CA ILE A 177 1.88 1.32 5.26
C ILE A 177 1.38 -0.10 5.49
N ALA A 178 1.83 -1.08 4.71
CA ALA A 178 1.51 -2.48 4.93
C ALA A 178 2.02 -2.98 6.30
N LEU A 179 3.24 -2.60 6.70
CA LEU A 179 3.76 -2.90 8.04
C LEU A 179 2.88 -2.32 9.15
N TRP A 180 2.27 -1.15 8.91
CA TRP A 180 1.32 -0.59 9.86
C TRP A 180 0.01 -1.40 9.91
N PHE A 181 -0.53 -1.81 8.76
CA PHE A 181 -1.67 -2.72 8.71
C PHE A 181 -1.40 -4.02 9.46
N LEU A 182 -0.18 -4.57 9.32
CA LEU A 182 0.25 -5.75 10.05
C LEU A 182 0.30 -5.53 11.57
N ASP A 183 0.85 -4.40 12.07
CA ASP A 183 0.83 -4.06 13.51
C ASP A 183 -0.62 -4.07 14.04
N ARG A 184 -1.52 -3.40 13.33
CA ARG A 184 -2.92 -3.27 13.73
C ARG A 184 -3.65 -4.59 13.69
N HIS A 185 -3.33 -5.43 12.71
CA HIS A 185 -3.90 -6.76 12.60
C HIS A 185 -3.40 -7.66 13.75
N LEU A 186 -2.09 -7.72 13.97
CA LEU A 186 -1.46 -8.49 15.05
C LEU A 186 -2.00 -8.10 16.42
N ARG A 187 -2.16 -6.80 16.70
CA ARG A 187 -2.74 -6.32 17.96
C ARG A 187 -4.12 -6.94 18.25
N ARG A 188 -4.90 -7.24 17.21
CA ARG A 188 -6.26 -7.79 17.35
C ARG A 188 -6.28 -9.32 17.36
N THR A 189 -5.41 -9.98 16.60
CA THR A 189 -5.49 -11.43 16.37
C THR A 189 -4.40 -12.23 17.10
N ARG A 190 -3.20 -11.66 17.28
CA ARG A 190 -2.01 -12.29 17.86
C ARG A 190 -1.23 -11.28 18.74
N PRO A 191 -1.82 -10.74 19.82
CA PRO A 191 -1.17 -9.73 20.66
C PRO A 191 0.18 -10.20 21.25
N GLU A 192 0.35 -11.51 21.44
CA GLU A 192 1.59 -12.13 21.89
C GLU A 192 2.76 -11.98 20.91
N TRP A 193 2.50 -11.77 19.62
CA TRP A 193 3.53 -11.54 18.60
C TRP A 193 3.89 -10.07 18.43
N LEU A 194 3.06 -9.16 18.95
CA LEU A 194 3.17 -7.72 18.69
C LEU A 194 4.49 -7.12 19.20
N ALA A 195 4.94 -7.52 20.39
CA ALA A 195 6.20 -7.05 20.95
C ALA A 195 7.40 -7.51 20.10
N THR A 196 7.38 -8.78 19.69
CA THR A 196 8.40 -9.37 18.82
C THR A 196 8.41 -8.69 17.45
N TYR A 197 7.24 -8.46 16.86
CA TYR A 197 7.09 -7.76 15.59
C TYR A 197 7.73 -6.36 15.63
N ARG A 198 7.40 -5.56 16.65
CA ARG A 198 7.95 -4.20 16.79
C ARG A 198 9.46 -4.18 17.01
N ARG A 199 10.00 -5.15 17.75
CA ARG A 199 11.45 -5.31 17.87
C ARG A 199 12.07 -5.72 16.54
N GLY A 200 11.40 -6.59 15.79
CA GLY A 200 11.80 -6.98 14.43
C GLY A 200 11.84 -5.80 13.46
N LEU A 201 10.90 -4.84 13.57
CA LEU A 201 10.91 -3.63 12.74
C LEU A 201 12.20 -2.81 12.88
N CYS A 202 12.90 -2.89 14.02
CA CYS A 202 14.21 -2.24 14.18
C CYS A 202 15.30 -2.81 13.26
N ILE A 203 15.12 -4.01 12.70
CA ILE A 203 16.04 -4.61 11.73
C ILE A 203 15.96 -3.87 10.39
N LEU A 204 14.78 -3.35 10.00
CA LEU A 204 14.58 -2.71 8.70
C LEU A 204 15.49 -1.49 8.47
N PRO A 205 15.59 -0.49 9.39
CA PRO A 205 16.53 0.61 9.20
C PRO A 205 17.99 0.13 9.20
N LEU A 206 18.35 -0.91 9.95
CA LEU A 206 19.71 -1.48 9.93
C LEU A 206 20.03 -2.11 8.56
N LEU A 207 19.07 -2.82 7.95
CA LEU A 207 19.23 -3.36 6.61
C LEU A 207 19.38 -2.25 5.58
N ILE A 208 18.55 -1.20 5.63
CA ILE A 208 18.65 -0.05 4.73
C ILE A 208 20.00 0.66 4.89
N LEU A 209 20.49 0.85 6.13
CA LEU A 209 21.82 1.41 6.38
C LEU A 209 22.93 0.51 5.84
N GLY A 210 22.80 -0.81 5.97
CA GLY A 210 23.74 -1.78 5.38
C GLY A 210 23.75 -1.71 3.85
N MET A 211 22.58 -1.62 3.22
CA MET A 211 22.45 -1.44 1.77
C MET A 211 23.06 -0.11 1.32
N TYR A 212 22.79 0.99 2.05
CA TYR A 212 23.39 2.30 1.81
C TYR A 212 24.92 2.21 1.88
N TRP A 213 25.46 1.66 2.96
CA TRP A 213 26.90 1.50 3.14
C TRP A 213 27.55 0.71 1.99
N GLN A 214 26.90 -0.37 1.55
CA GLN A 214 27.42 -1.23 0.49
C GLN A 214 27.31 -0.62 -0.90
N LEU A 215 26.20 0.08 -1.21
CA LEU A 215 25.83 0.46 -2.58
C LEU A 215 26.01 1.95 -2.88
N ASN A 216 26.29 2.80 -1.89
CA ASN A 216 26.45 4.23 -2.14
C ASN A 216 27.62 4.56 -3.08
N THR A 217 28.63 3.71 -3.15
CA THR A 217 29.77 3.83 -4.09
C THR A 217 29.69 2.84 -5.26
N ALA A 218 28.62 2.05 -5.35
CA ALA A 218 28.42 1.13 -6.46
C ALA A 218 28.19 1.92 -7.76
N ALA A 219 28.73 1.42 -8.86
CA ALA A 219 28.49 2.00 -10.17
C ALA A 219 26.98 2.09 -10.44
N PRO A 220 26.48 3.20 -11.00
CA PRO A 220 25.09 3.29 -11.42
C PRO A 220 24.73 2.14 -12.36
N ILE A 221 23.48 1.68 -12.27
CA ILE A 221 22.93 0.71 -13.21
C ILE A 221 23.01 1.30 -14.62
N ALA A 222 23.47 0.50 -15.58
CA ALA A 222 23.46 0.89 -16.98
C ALA A 222 22.01 0.97 -17.49
N ASP A 223 21.60 2.15 -17.97
CA ASP A 223 20.30 2.39 -18.61
C ASP A 223 20.36 1.99 -20.09
N ASP A 224 20.78 0.75 -20.36
CA ASP A 224 21.06 0.24 -21.71
C ASP A 224 19.80 -0.09 -22.53
N ASN A 225 18.63 -0.06 -21.90
CA ASN A 225 17.34 -0.28 -22.55
C ASN A 225 16.22 0.55 -21.90
N GLY A 226 15.13 0.74 -22.66
CA GLY A 226 14.00 1.56 -22.22
C GLY A 226 13.28 1.04 -20.97
N LEU A 227 13.35 -0.26 -20.65
CA LEU A 227 12.75 -0.81 -19.43
C LEU A 227 13.59 -0.47 -18.19
N PHE A 228 14.91 -0.65 -18.26
CA PHE A 228 15.81 -0.36 -17.14
C PHE A 228 15.79 1.13 -16.81
N TRP A 229 15.80 1.98 -17.84
CA TRP A 229 15.61 3.42 -17.67
C TRP A 229 14.31 3.74 -16.93
N ARG A 230 13.18 3.11 -17.29
CA ARG A 230 11.90 3.32 -16.58
C ARG A 230 11.94 2.85 -15.12
N ILE A 231 12.70 1.79 -14.81
CA ILE A 231 12.87 1.28 -13.44
C ILE A 231 13.72 2.23 -12.61
N THR A 232 14.86 2.68 -13.14
CA THR A 232 15.75 3.64 -12.46
C THR A 232 15.05 4.98 -12.24
N GLN A 233 14.29 5.49 -13.22
CA GLN A 233 13.51 6.72 -13.04
C GLN A 233 12.42 6.60 -11.98
N HIS A 234 11.70 5.47 -11.93
CA HIS A 234 10.70 5.26 -10.89
C HIS A 234 11.32 5.19 -9.48
N ALA A 235 12.54 4.70 -9.37
CA ALA A 235 13.30 4.72 -8.12
C ALA A 235 13.91 6.10 -7.80
N GLY A 236 13.89 7.05 -8.75
CA GLY A 236 14.24 8.46 -8.55
C GLY A 236 15.61 8.88 -9.07
N SER A 237 16.22 8.15 -10.02
CA SER A 237 17.58 8.46 -10.51
C SER A 237 17.74 9.87 -11.09
N GLU A 238 16.77 10.38 -11.83
CA GLU A 238 16.81 11.75 -12.38
C GLU A 238 16.65 12.82 -11.30
N LEU A 239 15.88 12.53 -10.25
CA LEU A 239 15.63 13.49 -9.15
C LEU A 239 16.78 13.53 -8.13
N LEU A 240 17.57 12.48 -8.05
CA LEU A 240 18.68 12.32 -7.12
C LEU A 240 19.97 11.93 -7.86
N PRO A 241 20.49 12.80 -8.76
CA PRO A 241 21.60 12.44 -9.66
C PRO A 241 22.92 12.13 -8.93
N ASN A 242 23.05 12.56 -7.68
CA ASN A 242 24.23 12.30 -6.84
C ASN A 242 24.12 10.99 -6.03
N VAL A 243 23.04 10.22 -6.21
CA VAL A 243 22.82 8.94 -5.53
C VAL A 243 22.85 7.83 -6.58
N SER A 244 23.61 6.76 -6.32
CA SER A 244 23.69 5.63 -7.25
C SER A 244 22.31 5.04 -7.55
N SER A 245 21.97 4.90 -8.83
CA SER A 245 20.72 4.26 -9.26
C SER A 245 20.64 2.80 -8.79
N HIS A 246 21.79 2.14 -8.58
CA HIS A 246 21.86 0.81 -7.98
C HIS A 246 21.29 0.83 -6.56
N LEU A 247 21.73 1.77 -5.73
CA LEU A 247 21.21 1.93 -4.36
C LEU A 247 19.71 2.25 -4.37
N LEU A 248 19.28 3.20 -5.20
CA LEU A 248 17.87 3.62 -5.28
C LEU A 248 16.95 2.45 -5.64
N VAL A 249 17.25 1.73 -6.74
CA VAL A 249 16.44 0.58 -7.16
C VAL A 249 16.46 -0.52 -6.11
N SER A 250 17.63 -0.80 -5.51
CA SER A 250 17.74 -1.81 -4.45
C SER A 250 16.85 -1.51 -3.26
N VAL A 251 16.89 -0.28 -2.73
CA VAL A 251 16.06 0.11 -1.57
C VAL A 251 14.59 0.10 -1.94
N HIS A 252 14.21 0.62 -3.11
CA HIS A 252 12.83 0.60 -3.57
C HIS A 252 12.28 -0.83 -3.66
N VAL A 253 12.99 -1.73 -4.35
CA VAL A 253 12.58 -3.13 -4.51
C VAL A 253 12.55 -3.86 -3.16
N PHE A 254 13.49 -3.60 -2.26
CA PHE A 254 13.46 -4.16 -0.92
C PHE A 254 12.17 -3.79 -0.17
N LEU A 255 11.77 -2.52 -0.23
CA LEU A 255 10.54 -2.03 0.41
C LEU A 255 9.28 -2.65 -0.25
N GLU A 256 9.23 -2.71 -1.58
CA GLU A 256 8.15 -3.38 -2.32
C GLU A 256 8.03 -4.87 -1.94
N MET A 257 9.15 -5.59 -1.80
CA MET A 257 9.15 -6.99 -1.38
C MET A 257 8.58 -7.17 0.03
N LEU A 258 8.87 -6.25 0.96
CA LEU A 258 8.23 -6.25 2.28
C LEU A 258 6.73 -6.00 2.18
N HIS A 259 6.32 -5.04 1.34
CA HIS A 259 4.92 -4.73 1.11
C HIS A 259 4.14 -5.93 0.57
N TYR A 260 4.64 -6.59 -0.48
CA TYR A 260 4.05 -7.82 -1.02
C TYR A 260 4.05 -8.96 0.01
N GLY A 261 5.15 -9.13 0.74
CA GLY A 261 5.26 -10.14 1.80
C GLY A 261 4.20 -9.96 2.89
N VAL A 262 3.88 -8.72 3.26
CA VAL A 262 2.81 -8.45 4.23
C VAL A 262 1.43 -8.80 3.66
N TRP A 263 1.10 -8.27 2.49
CA TRP A 263 -0.24 -8.41 1.90
C TRP A 263 -0.57 -9.84 1.49
N ILE A 264 0.36 -10.51 0.80
CA ILE A 264 0.15 -11.84 0.23
C ILE A 264 0.37 -12.93 1.29
N VAL A 265 1.39 -12.80 2.15
CA VAL A 265 1.81 -13.88 3.05
C VAL A 265 1.40 -13.61 4.50
N ALA A 266 1.85 -12.50 5.10
CA ALA A 266 1.69 -12.32 6.55
C ALA A 266 0.20 -12.24 6.96
N LEU A 267 -0.58 -11.39 6.28
CA LEU A 267 -2.00 -11.19 6.61
C LEU A 267 -2.85 -12.44 6.33
N THR A 268 -2.50 -13.25 5.33
CA THR A 268 -3.23 -14.47 4.99
C THR A 268 -2.95 -15.59 6.00
N VAL A 269 -1.69 -15.77 6.38
CA VAL A 269 -1.27 -16.76 7.38
C VAL A 269 -1.83 -16.41 8.77
N ILE A 270 -1.74 -15.15 9.19
CA ILE A 270 -2.24 -14.71 10.50
C ILE A 270 -3.76 -14.75 10.57
N GLY A 271 -4.46 -14.40 9.48
CA GLY A 271 -5.92 -14.42 9.39
C GLY A 271 -6.54 -15.83 9.37
N GLY A 272 -5.72 -16.88 9.26
CA GLY A 272 -6.13 -18.26 9.09
C GLY A 272 -6.43 -18.56 7.62
N ALA A 273 -5.48 -19.19 6.93
CA ALA A 273 -5.48 -19.41 5.48
C ALA A 273 -6.84 -19.88 4.93
N ASN A 274 -7.46 -20.90 5.55
CA ASN A 274 -8.74 -21.43 5.06
C ASN A 274 -9.91 -20.44 5.17
N ARG A 275 -9.94 -19.58 6.19
CA ARG A 275 -11.01 -18.57 6.36
C ARG A 275 -10.82 -17.39 5.41
N PHE A 276 -9.57 -17.12 5.02
CA PHE A 276 -9.27 -16.06 4.05
C PHE A 276 -9.90 -16.35 2.69
N TRP A 277 -9.98 -17.60 2.25
CA TRP A 277 -10.58 -17.93 0.94
C TRP A 277 -12.11 -17.95 0.93
N GLN A 278 -12.76 -18.04 2.10
CA GLN A 278 -14.22 -18.10 2.17
C GLN A 278 -14.85 -16.73 1.95
N ILE A 279 -15.64 -16.54 0.88
CA ILE A 279 -16.36 -15.28 0.62
C ILE A 279 -17.25 -14.87 1.81
N LYS A 280 -17.84 -15.86 2.50
CA LYS A 280 -18.66 -15.67 3.71
C LYS A 280 -17.89 -15.10 4.91
N SER A 281 -16.56 -14.97 4.84
CA SER A 281 -15.79 -14.24 5.86
C SER A 281 -15.94 -12.71 5.72
N ILE A 282 -16.43 -12.21 4.58
CA ILE A 282 -16.76 -10.79 4.37
C ILE A 282 -18.13 -10.50 4.99
N PRO A 283 -18.25 -9.52 5.91
CA PRO A 283 -19.53 -9.20 6.56
C PRO A 283 -20.66 -8.94 5.56
N LEU A 284 -20.39 -8.13 4.53
CA LEU A 284 -21.36 -7.78 3.46
C LEU A 284 -21.81 -8.97 2.61
N ALA A 285 -21.03 -10.05 2.55
CA ALA A 285 -21.43 -11.27 1.83
C ALA A 285 -22.11 -12.30 2.73
N ARG A 286 -21.87 -12.25 4.05
CA ARG A 286 -22.50 -13.18 5.00
C ARG A 286 -23.92 -12.78 5.39
N HIS A 287 -24.18 -11.48 5.48
CA HIS A 287 -25.43 -10.96 6.02
C HIS A 287 -26.58 -11.04 5.01
N GLU A 288 -27.79 -11.39 5.45
CA GLU A 288 -28.98 -11.54 4.58
C GLU A 288 -29.33 -10.26 3.84
N ARG A 289 -29.28 -9.12 4.53
CA ARG A 289 -29.45 -7.77 3.94
C ARG A 289 -28.16 -7.21 3.31
N GLY A 290 -27.16 -8.05 3.11
CA GLY A 290 -25.91 -7.68 2.45
C GLY A 290 -26.04 -7.74 0.93
N PHE A 291 -24.89 -7.73 0.25
CA PHE A 291 -24.82 -7.80 -1.22
C PHE A 291 -23.88 -8.93 -1.66
N PRO A 292 -24.15 -10.20 -1.31
CA PRO A 292 -23.23 -11.31 -1.57
C PRO A 292 -22.86 -11.47 -3.04
N ARG A 293 -23.84 -11.32 -3.95
CA ARG A 293 -23.61 -11.41 -5.40
C ARG A 293 -22.69 -10.29 -5.90
N LEU A 294 -22.87 -9.07 -5.40
CA LEU A 294 -22.01 -7.94 -5.76
C LEU A 294 -20.59 -8.15 -5.24
N ILE A 295 -20.43 -8.58 -3.99
CA ILE A 295 -19.09 -8.87 -3.42
C ILE A 295 -18.39 -9.99 -4.20
N ALA A 296 -19.10 -11.06 -4.55
CA ALA A 296 -18.55 -12.13 -5.38
C ALA A 296 -18.14 -11.62 -6.76
N ALA A 297 -19.00 -10.82 -7.41
CA ALA A 297 -18.69 -10.20 -8.70
C ALA A 297 -17.47 -9.28 -8.63
N MET A 298 -17.36 -8.42 -7.61
CA MET A 298 -16.20 -7.55 -7.42
C MET A 298 -14.90 -8.34 -7.24
N LEU A 299 -14.92 -9.42 -6.45
CA LEU A 299 -13.76 -10.30 -6.26
C LEU A 299 -13.38 -11.05 -7.54
N ALA A 300 -14.37 -11.47 -8.33
CA ALA A 300 -14.15 -12.12 -9.62
C ALA A 300 -13.55 -11.16 -10.64
N VAL A 301 -14.08 -9.93 -10.75
CA VAL A 301 -13.53 -8.89 -11.62
C VAL A 301 -12.10 -8.54 -11.20
N ALA A 302 -11.84 -8.39 -9.90
CA ALA A 302 -10.48 -8.15 -9.41
C ALA A 302 -9.53 -9.32 -9.76
N LEU A 303 -10.00 -10.57 -9.72
CA LEU A 303 -9.19 -11.73 -10.11
C LEU A 303 -8.94 -11.77 -11.63
N ILE A 304 -9.93 -11.41 -12.44
CA ILE A 304 -9.74 -11.26 -13.89
C ILE A 304 -8.68 -10.18 -14.18
N ALA A 305 -8.71 -9.06 -13.46
CA ALA A 305 -7.69 -8.01 -13.59
C ALA A 305 -6.28 -8.53 -13.28
N VAL A 306 -6.12 -9.42 -12.28
CA VAL A 306 -4.83 -10.09 -11.99
C VAL A 306 -4.34 -10.90 -13.19
N ILE A 307 -5.24 -11.71 -13.79
CA ILE A 307 -4.90 -12.53 -14.96
C ILE A 307 -4.53 -11.65 -16.16
N LEU A 308 -5.29 -10.58 -16.40
CA LEU A 308 -5.01 -9.62 -17.46
C LEU A 308 -3.66 -8.93 -17.26
N LEU A 309 -3.29 -8.60 -16.02
CA LEU A 309 -1.96 -8.05 -15.72
C LEU A 309 -0.85 -9.05 -16.04
N TRP A 310 -1.00 -10.33 -15.68
CA TRP A 310 -0.01 -11.35 -16.03
C TRP A 310 0.13 -11.54 -17.55
N VAL A 311 -0.99 -11.62 -18.27
CA VAL A 311 -0.97 -11.70 -19.74
C VAL A 311 -0.33 -10.45 -20.34
N GLY A 312 -0.71 -9.27 -19.85
CA GLY A 312 -0.14 -7.99 -20.27
C GLY A 312 1.37 -7.96 -20.09
N PHE A 313 1.87 -8.30 -18.90
CA PHE A 313 3.31 -8.32 -18.65
C PHE A 313 4.05 -9.37 -19.49
N ALA A 314 3.41 -10.49 -19.82
CA ALA A 314 4.01 -11.50 -20.68
C ALA A 314 4.10 -11.05 -22.15
N MET A 315 3.19 -10.19 -22.60
CA MET A 315 3.14 -9.67 -23.97
C MET A 315 3.97 -8.40 -24.16
N ASP A 316 3.77 -7.41 -23.28
CA ASP A 316 4.42 -6.11 -23.32
C ASP A 316 4.64 -5.61 -21.89
N TYR A 317 5.80 -5.96 -21.36
CA TYR A 317 6.16 -5.63 -19.99
C TYR A 317 6.23 -4.11 -19.73
N PRO A 318 6.95 -3.30 -20.54
CA PRO A 318 7.04 -1.85 -20.32
C PRO A 318 5.66 -1.16 -20.37
N ALA A 319 4.83 -1.43 -21.37
CA ALA A 319 3.53 -0.76 -21.47
C ALA A 319 2.58 -1.17 -20.34
N THR A 320 2.57 -2.47 -19.99
CA THR A 320 1.74 -2.97 -18.88
C THR A 320 2.20 -2.39 -17.55
N ARG A 321 3.51 -2.23 -17.33
CA ARG A 321 4.06 -1.56 -16.15
C ARG A 321 3.56 -0.13 -16.01
N ASP A 322 3.62 0.66 -17.07
CA ASP A 322 3.22 2.07 -17.00
C ASP A 322 1.71 2.21 -16.75
N LEU A 323 0.90 1.38 -17.41
CA LEU A 323 -0.53 1.30 -17.17
C LEU A 323 -0.81 0.88 -15.72
N TYR A 324 -0.11 -0.16 -15.24
CA TYR A 324 -0.23 -0.66 -13.89
C TYR A 324 0.03 0.44 -12.87
N PHE A 325 1.17 1.12 -12.92
CA PHE A 325 1.50 2.18 -11.96
C PHE A 325 0.54 3.38 -12.02
N SER A 326 -0.01 3.66 -13.20
CA SER A 326 -1.03 4.71 -13.37
C SER A 326 -2.32 4.36 -12.62
N ILE A 327 -2.79 3.11 -12.74
CA ILE A 327 -4.01 2.63 -12.07
C ILE A 327 -3.74 2.31 -10.59
N ALA A 328 -2.52 1.87 -10.28
CA ALA A 328 -2.10 1.49 -8.93
C ALA A 328 -2.48 2.58 -7.95
N MET A 329 -2.29 3.87 -8.27
CA MET A 329 -2.69 4.99 -7.42
C MET A 329 -4.04 4.83 -6.67
N ALA A 330 -5.04 4.18 -7.27
CA ALA A 330 -6.30 3.81 -6.59
C ALA A 330 -6.12 3.03 -5.28
N HIS A 331 -5.24 2.03 -5.22
CA HIS A 331 -5.01 1.24 -4.01
C HIS A 331 -4.26 2.04 -2.92
N VAL A 332 -3.27 2.85 -3.32
CA VAL A 332 -2.49 3.70 -2.41
C VAL A 332 -3.43 4.67 -1.72
N LEU A 333 -4.34 5.27 -2.49
CA LEU A 333 -5.39 6.13 -1.94
C LEU A 333 -6.35 5.31 -1.05
N ALA A 334 -6.73 4.09 -1.44
CA ALA A 334 -7.60 3.25 -0.63
C ALA A 334 -6.99 2.88 0.74
N GLU A 335 -5.68 2.72 0.85
CA GLU A 335 -5.00 2.42 2.13
C GLU A 335 -5.35 3.45 3.23
N ALA A 336 -5.35 4.74 2.88
CA ALA A 336 -5.53 5.84 3.84
C ALA A 336 -6.83 5.75 4.68
N PRO A 337 -8.06 5.70 4.10
CA PRO A 337 -9.29 5.60 4.88
C PRO A 337 -9.40 4.28 5.66
N PHE A 338 -8.88 3.18 5.13
CA PHE A 338 -8.90 1.89 5.85
C PHE A 338 -7.96 1.89 7.05
N LEU A 339 -6.79 2.50 6.92
CA LEU A 339 -5.84 2.68 8.01
C LEU A 339 -6.42 3.57 9.11
N MET A 340 -7.01 4.72 8.75
CA MET A 340 -7.65 5.64 9.71
C MET A 340 -8.79 4.99 10.49
N ARG A 341 -9.49 4.04 9.88
CA ARG A 341 -10.53 3.28 10.59
C ARG A 341 -9.96 2.31 11.63
N MET A 342 -8.70 1.91 11.47
CA MET A 342 -7.99 1.10 12.45
C MET A 342 -7.39 1.92 13.58
N LEU A 343 -7.18 3.23 13.38
CA LEU A 343 -6.92 4.19 14.45
C LEU A 343 -8.11 4.28 15.37
#